data_AF-A0A968WXR4-F1
#
_entry.id   AF-A0A968WXR4-F1
#
_cell.length_a   1.000
_cell.length_b   1.000
_cell.length_c   1.000
_cell.angle_alpha   90.00
_cell.angle_beta   90.00
_cell.angle_gamma   90.00
#
_symmetry.space_group_name_H-M   'P 1'
#
loop_
_entity.id
_entity.type
_entity.pdbx_description
1 polymer ?
#
loop_
_entity_poly.entity_id
_entity_poly.type
_entity_poly.pdbx_seq_one_letter_code
_entity_poly.pdbx_strand_id
1 'polypeptide(L)'
;MSAPAAAATPTARSAAFEATKPTEAPAAAAPASSSDTAATTSAEQPAALPVVTAGMIDDNKTWDDYLAYRSRHIGIVPAQHDRDVGERYVIWLRDQFERAIPDAEVKVLANNEPVFTARSDAQGRVLFHPKAVNAGTATTFKVIARKVNQHTEVVFQSASKTDLSTSSSATPSASSHDWVIEMNHVPLATEAQLDLVFLVDVTGSMGDELSKLQATMGEIANQISQLPQKPSIRYGLVAYGDRGDEFVVKGYDFTSELATFQSNLNGMPTVGGGDTPESLNAGLHHALHQMSWRDQDTVRLLILMADAPPHLDYTDEPFSYDQDMLVAAAKGVKIIAIGASGLDGQGEYIYRQLAQFTGGKFVFLTYAEPSNSASGPGTQTDHDVTNYGVDTLDRLIVRVVRDELDALPKTQ
;
A
#
# COMPACT_ATOMS: atom_id res chain seq x y z
N MET A 1 -43.33 7.38 36.13
CA MET A 1 -43.71 8.00 37.43
C MET A 1 -43.46 6.93 38.48
N SER A 2 -42.54 7.00 39.43
CA SER A 2 -41.82 8.11 40.04
C SER A 2 -40.48 7.59 40.61
N ALA A 3 -39.45 8.42 40.60
CA ALA A 3 -38.32 8.38 41.53
C ALA A 3 -38.57 9.46 42.62
N PRO A 4 -37.65 9.77 43.56
CA PRO A 4 -36.55 9.03 44.21
C PRO A 4 -36.56 9.22 45.76
N ALA A 5 -35.56 8.67 46.48
CA ALA A 5 -34.93 9.13 47.75
C ALA A 5 -34.28 7.92 48.46
N ALA A 6 -33.20 7.97 49.25
CA ALA A 6 -32.16 8.95 49.59
C ALA A 6 -31.08 8.18 50.38
N ALA A 7 -29.92 8.82 50.55
CA ALA A 7 -28.67 8.34 51.14
C ALA A 7 -28.72 7.90 52.63
N ALA A 8 -27.78 7.03 53.02
CA ALA A 8 -27.11 7.08 54.33
C ALA A 8 -25.82 6.23 54.36
N THR A 9 -24.69 6.88 54.64
CA THR A 9 -23.40 6.33 55.09
C THR A 9 -23.45 5.92 56.58
N PRO A 10 -22.55 5.03 57.02
CA PRO A 10 -21.93 5.26 58.33
C PRO A 10 -20.40 5.01 58.37
N THR A 11 -19.71 6.06 58.80
CA THR A 11 -18.73 6.16 59.89
C THR A 11 -17.68 5.07 60.17
N ALA A 12 -16.44 5.57 60.22
CA ALA A 12 -15.20 4.96 60.65
C ALA A 12 -15.17 4.44 62.11
N ARG A 13 -14.32 3.44 62.35
CA ARG A 13 -13.75 3.12 63.67
C ARG A 13 -12.24 2.96 63.56
N SER A 14 -11.56 3.70 64.43
CA SER A 14 -10.14 3.69 64.73
C SER A 14 -9.75 2.47 65.57
N ALA A 15 -8.57 1.90 65.31
CA ALA A 15 -7.79 1.16 66.29
C ALA A 15 -6.30 1.28 65.95
N ALA A 16 -5.56 1.91 66.87
CA ALA A 16 -4.12 2.06 66.87
C ALA A 16 -3.49 0.97 67.77
N PHE A 17 -2.38 0.39 67.34
CA PHE A 17 -1.37 -0.36 68.10
C PHE A 17 -0.19 -0.51 67.11
N GLU A 18 1.10 -0.37 67.38
CA GLU A 18 1.91 0.11 68.50
C GLU A 18 3.36 0.15 67.93
N ALA A 19 4.16 1.14 68.32
CA ALA A 19 5.49 1.37 67.79
C ALA A 19 6.56 0.58 68.55
N THR A 20 7.51 -0.01 67.85
CA THR A 20 8.81 -0.43 68.42
C THR A 20 9.97 0.20 67.63
N LYS A 21 10.95 0.69 68.40
CA LYS A 21 12.08 1.54 68.02
C LYS A 21 13.37 0.70 67.76
N PRO A 22 14.47 1.33 67.27
CA PRO A 22 15.42 0.75 66.33
C PRO A 22 16.67 0.12 66.97
N THR A 23 17.41 -0.67 66.19
CA THR A 23 18.71 -1.22 66.58
C THR A 23 19.86 -0.50 65.84
N GLU A 24 20.88 -0.17 66.63
CA GLU A 24 22.13 0.55 66.33
C GLU A 24 23.01 -0.01 65.20
N ALA A 25 23.73 0.91 64.58
CA ALA A 25 24.98 0.69 63.85
C ALA A 25 26.20 0.89 64.76
N PRO A 26 27.41 0.42 64.37
CA PRO A 26 28.65 1.03 64.84
C PRO A 26 29.50 1.65 63.70
N ALA A 27 29.96 2.88 64.00
CA ALA A 27 31.18 3.63 63.64
C ALA A 27 32.14 3.07 62.56
N ALA A 28 32.44 3.78 61.46
CA ALA A 28 33.23 5.03 61.28
C ALA A 28 34.74 4.82 61.08
N ALA A 29 35.21 5.11 59.86
CA ALA A 29 36.56 5.58 59.55
C ALA A 29 36.48 6.57 58.37
N ALA A 30 37.14 7.73 58.51
CA ALA A 30 37.27 8.81 57.54
C ALA A 30 38.75 8.94 57.08
N PRO A 31 39.13 9.89 56.21
CA PRO A 31 38.57 10.31 54.93
C PRO A 31 39.60 10.14 53.78
N ALA A 32 39.16 10.07 52.52
CA ALA A 32 40.09 10.18 51.39
C ALA A 32 39.48 10.99 50.23
N SER A 33 40.15 12.11 49.93
CA SER A 33 40.27 12.85 48.67
C SER A 33 39.02 13.06 47.82
N SER A 34 38.56 14.31 47.80
CA SER A 34 37.82 14.93 46.70
C SER A 34 38.62 14.85 45.40
N SER A 35 38.12 14.10 44.43
CA SER A 35 38.45 14.28 43.02
C SER A 35 37.20 14.77 42.31
N ASP A 36 37.27 16.02 41.83
CA ASP A 36 36.38 16.55 40.82
C ASP A 36 36.34 15.59 39.63
N THR A 37 35.23 14.88 39.46
CA THR A 37 34.89 14.26 38.18
C THR A 37 33.77 15.10 37.59
N ALA A 38 34.16 16.01 36.70
CA ALA A 38 33.24 16.70 35.80
C ALA A 38 32.33 15.64 35.16
N ALA A 39 31.03 15.77 35.40
CA ALA A 39 30.02 14.98 34.72
C ALA A 39 30.04 15.35 33.25
N THR A 40 30.79 14.59 32.45
CA THR A 40 30.65 14.60 31.01
C THR A 40 29.29 13.96 30.72
N THR A 41 28.28 14.79 30.52
CA THR A 41 27.03 14.39 29.87
C THR A 41 27.39 13.94 28.46
N SER A 42 27.62 12.64 28.29
CA SER A 42 27.61 12.01 26.99
C SER A 42 26.23 12.24 26.40
N ALA A 43 26.14 13.13 25.41
CA ALA A 43 24.95 13.24 24.58
C ALA A 43 24.68 11.85 24.01
N GLU A 44 23.57 11.25 24.42
CA GLU A 44 23.10 9.98 23.91
C GLU A 44 22.89 10.17 22.40
N GLN A 45 23.80 9.57 21.62
CA GLN A 45 23.67 9.53 20.17
C GLN A 45 22.31 8.90 19.86
N PRO A 46 21.45 9.54 19.04
CA PRO A 46 20.14 8.97 18.75
C PRO A 46 20.33 7.52 18.28
N ALA A 47 19.65 6.59 18.94
CA ALA A 47 19.70 5.18 18.61
C ALA A 47 19.47 5.04 17.10
N ALA A 48 20.33 4.29 16.40
CA ALA A 48 20.14 4.03 14.99
C ALA A 48 18.75 3.40 14.80
N LEU A 49 17.97 3.93 13.86
CA LEU A 49 16.65 3.39 13.55
C LEU A 49 16.76 1.89 13.25
N PRO A 50 15.77 1.08 13.67
CA PRO A 50 15.77 -0.35 13.37
C PRO A 50 15.76 -0.53 11.86
N VAL A 51 16.78 -1.21 11.34
CA VAL A 51 16.87 -1.53 9.91
C VAL A 51 15.81 -2.59 9.58
N VAL A 52 15.01 -2.32 8.55
CA VAL A 52 14.06 -3.29 7.98
C VAL A 52 14.53 -3.60 6.56
N THR A 53 14.89 -4.85 6.29
CA THR A 53 15.25 -5.32 4.95
C THR A 53 14.04 -5.89 4.23
N ALA A 54 13.99 -5.69 2.92
CA ALA A 54 12.91 -6.16 2.08
C ALA A 54 13.40 -6.57 0.69
N GLY A 55 12.65 -7.47 0.06
CA GLY A 55 12.70 -7.76 -1.35
C GLY A 55 11.49 -7.17 -2.07
N MET A 56 11.55 -7.10 -3.40
CA MET A 56 10.47 -6.59 -4.23
C MET A 56 10.43 -7.31 -5.57
N ILE A 57 9.22 -7.60 -6.04
CA ILE A 57 8.95 -8.12 -7.37
C ILE A 57 7.95 -7.23 -8.10
N ASP A 58 8.03 -7.26 -9.43
CA ASP A 58 7.11 -6.56 -10.33
C ASP A 58 6.44 -7.58 -11.25
N ASP A 59 5.31 -8.09 -10.79
CA ASP A 59 4.52 -9.09 -11.51
C ASP A 59 4.02 -8.60 -12.88
N ASN A 60 3.95 -7.27 -13.10
CA ASN A 60 3.62 -6.73 -14.42
C ASN A 60 4.80 -6.78 -15.39
N LYS A 61 6.03 -6.67 -14.87
CA LYS A 61 7.27 -6.78 -15.63
C LYS A 61 7.64 -8.23 -15.92
N THR A 62 7.51 -9.13 -14.95
CA THR A 62 7.76 -10.58 -15.08
C THR A 62 6.44 -11.34 -15.21
N TRP A 63 5.68 -10.98 -16.24
CA TRP A 63 4.30 -11.42 -16.42
C TRP A 63 4.12 -12.94 -16.53
N ASP A 64 4.98 -13.61 -17.29
CA ASP A 64 4.91 -15.06 -17.46
C ASP A 64 5.21 -15.80 -16.14
N ASP A 65 6.17 -15.29 -15.35
CA ASP A 65 6.48 -15.82 -14.02
C ASP A 65 5.29 -15.65 -13.07
N TYR A 66 4.59 -14.52 -13.15
CA TYR A 66 3.37 -14.29 -12.36
C TYR A 66 2.23 -15.23 -12.76
N LEU A 67 2.00 -15.45 -14.06
CA LEU A 67 1.01 -16.43 -14.52
C LEU A 67 1.36 -17.86 -14.09
N ALA A 68 2.65 -18.21 -14.10
CA ALA A 68 3.12 -19.48 -13.59
C ALA A 68 2.91 -19.60 -12.08
N TYR A 69 3.19 -18.54 -11.31
CA TYR A 69 2.89 -18.45 -9.87
C TYR A 69 1.41 -18.70 -9.59
N ARG A 70 0.52 -17.98 -10.29
CA ARG A 70 -0.93 -18.16 -10.12
C ARG A 70 -1.40 -19.56 -10.46
N SER A 71 -0.84 -20.16 -11.51
CA SER A 71 -1.17 -21.53 -11.92
C SER A 71 -0.78 -22.57 -10.85
N ARG A 72 0.33 -22.36 -10.12
CA ARG A 72 0.73 -23.22 -8.99
C ARG A 72 -0.16 -23.06 -7.76
N HIS A 73 -0.81 -21.90 -7.62
CA HIS A 73 -1.66 -21.53 -6.47
C HIS A 73 -3.15 -21.54 -6.78
N ILE A 74 -3.58 -22.25 -7.83
CA ILE A 74 -4.99 -22.31 -8.21
C ILE A 74 -5.86 -22.81 -7.05
N GLY A 75 -6.94 -22.10 -6.76
CA GLY A 75 -7.87 -22.44 -5.67
C GLY A 75 -7.43 -22.02 -4.27
N ILE A 76 -6.30 -21.32 -4.11
CA ILE A 76 -5.90 -20.76 -2.80
C ILE A 76 -6.86 -19.67 -2.29
N VAL A 77 -7.51 -18.98 -3.23
CA VAL A 77 -8.60 -18.03 -3.01
C VAL A 77 -9.88 -18.59 -3.65
N PRO A 78 -11.06 -18.42 -3.03
CA PRO A 78 -12.34 -18.77 -3.65
C PRO A 78 -12.53 -18.13 -5.03
N ALA A 79 -13.10 -18.87 -5.97
CA ALA A 79 -13.20 -18.46 -7.38
C ALA A 79 -13.92 -17.13 -7.61
N GLN A 80 -14.84 -16.72 -6.72
CA GLN A 80 -15.53 -15.45 -6.82
C GLN A 80 -14.64 -14.22 -6.53
N HIS A 81 -13.52 -14.41 -5.82
CA HIS A 81 -12.53 -13.36 -5.52
C HIS A 81 -11.28 -13.48 -6.40
N ASP A 82 -11.13 -14.60 -7.13
CA ASP A 82 -10.01 -14.81 -8.04
C ASP A 82 -10.30 -14.25 -9.44
N ARG A 83 -9.73 -13.09 -9.77
CA ARG A 83 -9.93 -12.49 -11.10
C ARG A 83 -8.96 -13.06 -12.14
N ASP A 84 -9.46 -13.69 -13.19
CA ASP A 84 -8.63 -14.23 -14.29
C ASP A 84 -7.94 -13.10 -15.08
N VAL A 85 -6.65 -12.91 -14.83
CA VAL A 85 -5.82 -11.92 -15.51
C VAL A 85 -5.07 -12.48 -16.71
N GLY A 86 -5.26 -13.76 -17.06
CA GLY A 86 -4.49 -14.50 -18.09
C GLY A 86 -4.60 -13.97 -19.52
N GLU A 87 -5.36 -12.91 -19.73
CA GLU A 87 -5.36 -12.08 -20.94
C GLU A 87 -5.15 -10.62 -20.53
N ARG A 88 -4.21 -9.93 -21.18
CA ARG A 88 -3.82 -8.56 -20.84
C ARG A 88 -3.50 -7.74 -22.09
N TYR A 89 -4.13 -6.58 -22.21
CA TYR A 89 -3.75 -5.53 -23.17
C TYR A 89 -3.16 -4.34 -22.42
N VAL A 90 -2.09 -3.78 -22.95
CA VAL A 90 -1.44 -2.57 -22.45
C VAL A 90 -1.88 -1.41 -23.34
N ILE A 91 -2.67 -0.50 -22.78
CA ILE A 91 -3.16 0.68 -23.49
C ILE A 91 -2.21 1.83 -23.20
N TRP A 92 -1.53 2.33 -24.23
CA TRP A 92 -0.59 3.43 -24.19
C TRP A 92 -1.25 4.71 -24.69
N LEU A 93 -1.29 5.73 -23.84
CA LEU A 93 -1.79 7.06 -24.17
C LEU A 93 -0.61 7.98 -24.41
N ARG A 94 -0.50 8.46 -25.64
CA ARG A 94 0.58 9.36 -26.07
C ARG A 94 0.02 10.54 -26.83
N ASP A 95 0.73 11.66 -26.81
CA ASP A 95 0.44 12.76 -27.71
C ASP A 95 1.17 12.60 -29.06
N GLN A 96 0.88 13.51 -29.99
CA GLN A 96 1.53 13.59 -31.31
C GLN A 96 3.07 13.75 -31.27
N PHE A 97 3.66 14.03 -30.10
CA PHE A 97 5.11 14.12 -29.88
C PHE A 97 5.65 12.88 -29.17
N GLU A 98 4.87 11.80 -29.13
CA GLU A 98 5.14 10.55 -28.41
C GLU A 98 5.31 10.70 -26.89
N ARG A 99 4.90 11.84 -26.31
CA ARG A 99 4.95 12.05 -24.86
C ARG A 99 3.82 11.29 -24.18
N ALA A 100 4.12 10.66 -23.06
CA ALA A 100 3.12 10.00 -22.23
C ALA A 100 2.03 10.98 -21.76
N ILE A 101 0.79 10.49 -21.66
CA ILE A 101 -0.33 11.26 -21.10
C ILE A 101 -0.76 10.61 -19.78
N PRO A 102 -0.26 11.11 -18.63
CA PRO A 102 -0.60 10.57 -17.32
C PRO A 102 -1.97 11.04 -16.83
N ASP A 103 -2.56 10.27 -15.92
CA ASP A 103 -3.84 10.55 -15.25
C ASP A 103 -4.98 10.93 -16.22
N ALA A 104 -5.03 10.27 -17.37
CA ALA A 104 -6.14 10.33 -18.31
C ALA A 104 -7.13 9.20 -18.00
N GLU A 105 -8.42 9.53 -17.98
CA GLU A 105 -9.49 8.54 -17.79
C GLU A 105 -9.58 7.66 -19.05
N VAL A 106 -9.59 6.35 -18.86
CA VAL A 106 -9.75 5.35 -19.90
C VAL A 106 -10.97 4.51 -19.57
N LYS A 107 -11.95 4.49 -20.47
CA LYS A 107 -13.14 3.66 -20.37
C LYS A 107 -13.16 2.65 -21.50
N VAL A 108 -13.27 1.37 -21.18
CA VAL A 108 -13.35 0.27 -22.15
C VAL A 108 -14.77 -0.26 -22.20
N LEU A 109 -15.31 -0.38 -23.40
CA LEU A 109 -16.63 -0.92 -23.68
C LEU A 109 -16.50 -2.22 -24.48
N ALA A 110 -17.26 -3.24 -24.09
CA ALA A 110 -17.47 -4.47 -24.84
C ALA A 110 -18.96 -4.55 -25.20
N ASN A 111 -19.28 -4.83 -26.46
CA ASN A 111 -20.67 -4.83 -26.95
C ASN A 111 -21.44 -3.53 -26.61
N ASN A 112 -20.76 -2.38 -26.66
CA ASN A 112 -21.26 -1.05 -26.25
C ASN A 112 -21.61 -0.88 -24.76
N GLU A 113 -21.30 -1.86 -23.90
CA GLU A 113 -21.46 -1.74 -22.45
C GLU A 113 -20.11 -1.47 -21.78
N PRO A 114 -20.04 -0.55 -20.80
CA PRO A 114 -18.83 -0.33 -20.01
C PRO A 114 -18.42 -1.59 -19.27
N VAL A 115 -17.18 -2.06 -19.48
CA VAL A 115 -16.63 -3.22 -18.76
C VAL A 115 -15.45 -2.85 -17.88
N PHE A 116 -14.74 -1.76 -18.18
CA PHE A 116 -13.58 -1.34 -17.39
C PHE A 116 -13.42 0.17 -17.41
N THR A 117 -12.95 0.73 -16.30
CA THR A 117 -12.55 2.13 -16.19
C THR A 117 -11.24 2.18 -15.40
N ALA A 118 -10.29 2.96 -15.89
CA ALA A 118 -8.99 3.16 -15.27
C ALA A 118 -8.48 4.58 -15.52
N ARG A 119 -7.39 4.95 -14.86
CA ARG A 119 -6.59 6.12 -15.22
C ARG A 119 -5.17 5.69 -15.63
N SER A 120 -4.62 6.37 -16.62
CA SER A 120 -3.25 6.10 -17.08
C SER A 120 -2.21 6.46 -16.02
N ASP A 121 -1.17 5.63 -15.91
CA ASP A 121 -0.07 5.89 -15.00
C ASP A 121 0.88 7.00 -15.50
N ALA A 122 1.96 7.27 -14.77
CA ALA A 122 2.95 8.30 -15.13
C ALA A 122 3.54 8.14 -16.54
N GLN A 123 3.57 6.90 -17.07
CA GLN A 123 4.05 6.57 -18.41
C GLN A 123 2.92 6.56 -19.45
N GLY A 124 1.71 6.98 -19.09
CA GLY A 124 0.54 6.97 -19.96
C GLY A 124 -0.05 5.58 -20.15
N ARG A 125 0.25 4.62 -19.27
CA ARG A 125 -0.14 3.22 -19.45
C ARG A 125 -1.39 2.86 -18.64
N VAL A 126 -2.27 2.05 -19.24
CA VAL A 126 -3.39 1.36 -18.57
C VAL A 126 -3.30 -0.14 -18.85
N LEU A 127 -3.47 -0.96 -17.82
CA LEU A 127 -3.53 -2.41 -17.95
C LEU A 127 -5.00 -2.85 -18.03
N PHE A 128 -5.38 -3.51 -19.12
CA PHE A 128 -6.72 -4.00 -19.34
C PHE A 128 -6.75 -5.53 -19.41
N HIS A 129 -7.51 -6.15 -18.51
CA HIS A 129 -7.65 -7.60 -18.40
C HIS A 129 -9.11 -8.01 -18.67
N PRO A 130 -9.49 -8.31 -19.92
CA PRO A 130 -10.91 -8.52 -20.28
C PRO A 130 -11.58 -9.66 -19.51
N LYS A 131 -10.83 -10.73 -19.20
CA LYS A 131 -11.34 -11.87 -18.43
C LYS A 131 -11.58 -11.52 -16.95
N ALA A 132 -10.74 -10.68 -16.37
CA ALA A 132 -10.87 -10.24 -14.98
C ALA A 132 -12.10 -9.34 -14.76
N VAL A 133 -12.53 -8.62 -15.80
CA VAL A 133 -13.68 -7.71 -15.74
C VAL A 133 -14.95 -8.31 -16.35
N ASN A 134 -14.97 -9.62 -16.58
CA ASN A 134 -16.10 -10.35 -17.16
C ASN A 134 -16.60 -9.74 -18.48
N ALA A 135 -15.70 -9.34 -19.38
CA ALA A 135 -16.07 -8.80 -20.70
C ALA A 135 -16.71 -9.84 -21.65
N GLY A 136 -17.06 -11.02 -21.14
CA GLY A 136 -17.67 -12.13 -21.88
C GLY A 136 -16.72 -12.69 -22.94
N THR A 137 -17.29 -13.07 -24.08
CA THR A 137 -16.55 -13.55 -25.25
C THR A 137 -16.28 -12.43 -26.27
N ALA A 138 -16.30 -11.17 -25.83
CA ALA A 138 -16.08 -10.05 -26.72
C ALA A 138 -14.65 -10.07 -27.26
N THR A 139 -14.52 -9.94 -28.58
CA THR A 139 -13.23 -9.85 -29.29
C THR A 139 -12.99 -8.46 -29.85
N THR A 140 -13.89 -7.51 -29.58
CA THR A 140 -13.81 -6.12 -30.04
C THR A 140 -14.13 -5.20 -28.88
N PHE A 141 -13.27 -4.21 -28.68
CA PHE A 141 -13.34 -3.28 -27.55
C PHE A 141 -13.27 -1.85 -28.06
N LYS A 142 -14.26 -1.04 -27.68
CA LYS A 142 -14.21 0.41 -27.88
C LYS A 142 -13.53 1.03 -26.66
N VAL A 143 -12.43 1.71 -26.86
CA VAL A 143 -11.68 2.41 -25.81
C VAL A 143 -11.87 3.91 -25.97
N ILE A 144 -12.30 4.56 -24.90
CA ILE A 144 -12.52 6.00 -24.82
C ILE A 144 -11.50 6.57 -23.84
N ALA A 145 -10.57 7.37 -24.32
CA ALA A 145 -9.59 8.09 -23.50
C ALA A 145 -10.04 9.55 -23.33
N ARG A 146 -9.93 10.11 -22.12
CA ARG A 146 -10.30 11.50 -21.81
C ARG A 146 -9.23 12.19 -20.97
N LYS A 147 -8.87 13.41 -21.38
CA LYS A 147 -7.94 14.28 -20.66
C LYS A 147 -8.23 15.73 -21.02
N VAL A 148 -8.33 16.63 -20.04
CA VAL A 148 -8.44 18.10 -20.21
C VAL A 148 -9.34 18.53 -21.38
N ASN A 149 -10.66 18.31 -21.25
CA ASN A 149 -11.70 18.61 -22.26
C ASN A 149 -11.55 17.90 -23.62
N GLN A 150 -10.56 17.03 -23.80
CA GLN A 150 -10.37 16.23 -25.00
C GLN A 150 -10.81 14.79 -24.75
N HIS A 151 -11.30 14.14 -25.81
CA HIS A 151 -11.53 12.72 -25.81
C HIS A 151 -11.17 12.11 -27.17
N THR A 152 -10.65 10.88 -27.13
CA THR A 152 -10.36 10.08 -28.32
C THR A 152 -11.05 8.73 -28.15
N GLU A 153 -11.66 8.23 -29.22
CA GLU A 153 -12.29 6.91 -29.26
C GLU A 153 -11.58 6.05 -30.30
N VAL A 154 -11.17 4.85 -29.91
CA VAL A 154 -10.52 3.88 -30.81
C VAL A 154 -11.15 2.51 -30.58
N VAL A 155 -11.32 1.75 -31.65
CA VAL A 155 -11.79 0.36 -31.58
C VAL A 155 -10.60 -0.57 -31.79
N PHE A 156 -10.37 -1.46 -30.84
CA PHE A 156 -9.36 -2.50 -30.91
C PHE A 156 -10.00 -3.88 -31.01
N GLN A 157 -9.26 -4.83 -31.57
CA GLN A 157 -9.64 -6.23 -31.59
C GLN A 157 -8.72 -7.03 -30.67
N SER A 158 -9.22 -8.13 -30.13
CA SER A 158 -8.43 -9.07 -29.35
C SER A 158 -7.32 -9.68 -30.21
N ALA A 159 -6.14 -9.87 -29.64
CA ALA A 159 -5.05 -10.55 -30.32
C ALA A 159 -5.45 -12.00 -30.64
N SER A 160 -5.34 -12.40 -31.92
CA SER A 160 -5.45 -13.81 -32.27
C SER A 160 -4.15 -14.53 -31.91
N LYS A 161 -4.25 -15.74 -31.35
CA LYS A 161 -3.09 -16.59 -30.96
C LYS A 161 -2.10 -16.90 -32.10
N THR A 162 -2.44 -16.57 -33.35
CA THR A 162 -1.65 -16.86 -34.57
C THR A 162 -0.76 -15.71 -35.05
N ASP A 163 -0.86 -14.49 -34.51
CA ASP A 163 -0.09 -13.32 -34.99
C ASP A 163 1.23 -13.11 -34.23
N LEU A 164 2.04 -14.17 -34.15
CA LEU A 164 3.43 -14.08 -33.65
C LEU A 164 4.42 -14.29 -34.80
N SER A 165 4.39 -13.44 -35.83
CA SER A 165 5.57 -13.08 -36.63
C SER A 165 5.24 -12.03 -37.70
N THR A 166 6.21 -11.16 -37.97
CA THR A 166 6.33 -10.22 -39.10
C THR A 166 5.71 -8.82 -38.91
N SER A 167 6.51 -7.92 -38.34
CA SER A 167 6.34 -6.48 -38.52
C SER A 167 6.75 -6.07 -39.95
N SER A 168 5.85 -5.46 -40.72
CA SER A 168 6.20 -4.34 -41.60
C SER A 168 4.95 -3.66 -42.18
N SER A 169 4.96 -2.33 -42.12
CA SER A 169 4.08 -1.36 -42.78
C SER A 169 2.74 -0.99 -42.11
N ALA A 170 2.74 0.24 -41.59
CA ALA A 170 1.70 1.27 -41.68
C ALA A 170 0.23 0.82 -41.83
N THR A 171 -0.29 0.21 -40.77
CA THR A 171 -1.66 0.36 -40.25
C THR A 171 -1.60 -0.13 -38.81
N PRO A 172 -2.38 0.39 -37.84
CA PRO A 172 -2.34 -0.12 -36.47
C PRO A 172 -2.75 -1.60 -36.54
N SER A 173 -1.79 -2.51 -36.37
CA SER A 173 -2.08 -3.94 -36.35
C SER A 173 -2.90 -4.22 -35.10
N ALA A 174 -4.21 -4.34 -35.29
CA ALA A 174 -5.23 -4.57 -34.27
C ALA A 174 -5.17 -5.98 -33.63
N SER A 175 -4.00 -6.62 -33.64
CA SER A 175 -3.70 -7.92 -33.03
C SER A 175 -2.54 -7.89 -32.03
N SER A 176 -2.03 -6.69 -31.69
CA SER A 176 -1.00 -6.50 -30.66
C SER A 176 -1.60 -6.52 -29.24
N HIS A 177 -0.84 -7.01 -28.27
CA HIS A 177 -1.15 -6.82 -26.84
C HIS A 177 -0.85 -5.38 -26.38
N ASP A 178 -0.19 -4.57 -27.20
CA ASP A 178 0.02 -3.13 -27.00
C ASP A 178 -0.93 -2.32 -27.90
N TRP A 179 -1.82 -1.54 -27.28
CA TRP A 179 -2.79 -0.67 -27.95
C TRP A 179 -2.40 0.78 -27.75
N VAL A 180 -2.14 1.51 -28.83
CA VAL A 180 -1.73 2.92 -28.75
C VAL A 180 -2.91 3.82 -29.08
N ILE A 181 -3.19 4.79 -28.22
CA ILE A 181 -4.14 5.87 -28.44
C ILE A 181 -3.35 7.17 -28.48
N GLU A 182 -3.31 7.78 -29.68
CA GLU A 182 -2.77 9.12 -29.85
C GLU A 182 -3.86 10.15 -29.50
N MET A 183 -3.54 11.12 -28.65
CA MET A 183 -4.41 12.26 -28.34
C MET A 183 -3.78 13.57 -28.83
N ASN A 184 -4.63 14.49 -29.28
CA ASN A 184 -4.16 15.81 -29.70
C ASN A 184 -3.62 16.60 -28.50
N HIS A 185 -2.71 17.53 -28.78
CA HIS A 185 -1.96 18.35 -27.82
C HIS A 185 -2.57 18.47 -26.41
N VAL A 186 -2.12 17.61 -25.49
CA VAL A 186 -2.53 17.65 -24.08
C VAL A 186 -1.59 18.59 -23.32
N PRO A 187 -2.10 19.62 -22.62
CA PRO A 187 -1.28 20.46 -21.75
C PRO A 187 -0.61 19.62 -20.65
N LEU A 188 0.67 19.84 -20.40
CA LEU A 188 1.37 19.21 -19.29
C LEU A 188 0.99 19.89 -17.98
N ALA A 189 0.90 19.11 -16.91
CA ALA A 189 0.78 19.65 -15.56
C ALA A 189 2.02 20.51 -15.23
N THR A 190 1.79 21.66 -14.59
CA THR A 190 2.86 22.61 -14.24
C THR A 190 3.64 22.20 -12.99
N GLU A 191 3.08 21.31 -12.17
CA GLU A 191 3.67 20.80 -10.94
C GLU A 191 3.32 19.32 -10.80
N ALA A 192 4.30 18.50 -10.40
CA ALA A 192 4.04 17.10 -10.09
C ALA A 192 3.25 17.01 -8.77
N GLN A 193 2.16 16.25 -8.78
CA GLN A 193 1.31 16.04 -7.61
C GLN A 193 1.41 14.59 -7.15
N LEU A 194 1.62 14.36 -5.85
CA LEU A 194 1.68 13.04 -5.24
C LEU A 194 0.71 12.92 -4.05
N ASP A 195 -0.26 12.02 -4.14
CA ASP A 195 -1.03 11.57 -2.99
C ASP A 195 -0.50 10.20 -2.52
N LEU A 196 -0.10 10.13 -1.25
CA LEU A 196 0.47 8.95 -0.65
C LEU A 196 -0.36 8.53 0.57
N VAL A 197 -1.00 7.35 0.50
CA VAL A 197 -1.73 6.77 1.63
C VAL A 197 -0.99 5.57 2.17
N PHE A 198 -0.83 5.50 3.49
CA PHE A 198 -0.40 4.30 4.18
C PHE A 198 -1.65 3.59 4.72
N LEU A 199 -1.88 2.35 4.30
CA LEU A 199 -2.90 1.46 4.82
C LEU A 199 -2.20 0.39 5.65
N VAL A 200 -2.44 0.40 6.96
CA VAL A 200 -1.62 -0.32 7.93
C VAL A 200 -2.50 -1.21 8.80
N ASP A 201 -2.11 -2.48 8.90
CA ASP A 201 -2.63 -3.40 9.90
C ASP A 201 -2.05 -3.04 11.27
N VAL A 202 -2.92 -2.90 12.27
CA VAL A 202 -2.52 -2.54 13.64
C VAL A 202 -2.89 -3.61 14.67
N THR A 203 -3.16 -4.82 14.22
CA THR A 203 -3.50 -5.96 15.08
C THR A 203 -2.30 -6.42 15.89
N GLY A 204 -2.56 -7.23 16.92
CA GLY A 204 -1.57 -7.66 17.89
C GLY A 204 -0.38 -8.43 17.28
N SER A 205 -0.57 -9.17 16.17
CA SER A 205 0.51 -9.90 15.50
C SER A 205 1.57 -8.97 14.92
N MET A 206 1.16 -7.78 14.48
CA MET A 206 2.05 -6.72 14.01
C MET A 206 2.85 -6.06 15.15
N GLY A 207 2.53 -6.29 16.43
CA GLY A 207 3.01 -5.47 17.56
C GLY A 207 4.53 -5.22 17.63
N ASP A 208 5.35 -6.26 17.51
CA ASP A 208 6.82 -6.15 17.55
C ASP A 208 7.40 -5.47 16.29
N GLU A 209 6.67 -5.55 15.17
CA GLU A 209 7.08 -5.06 13.87
C GLU A 209 6.56 -3.63 13.60
N LEU A 210 5.40 -3.29 14.15
CA LEU A 210 4.69 -2.04 13.92
C LEU A 210 5.51 -0.84 14.36
N SER A 211 6.25 -0.93 15.48
CA SER A 211 7.15 0.15 15.92
C SER A 211 8.28 0.43 14.92
N LYS A 212 8.87 -0.63 14.33
CA LYS A 212 9.92 -0.52 13.32
C LYS A 212 9.36 0.02 12.01
N LEU A 213 8.17 -0.45 11.64
CA LEU A 213 7.45 -0.02 10.45
C LEU A 213 6.96 1.42 10.56
N GLN A 214 6.49 1.87 11.72
CA GLN A 214 6.18 3.29 12.02
C GLN A 214 7.41 4.18 11.82
N ALA A 215 8.56 3.81 12.38
CA ALA A 215 9.80 4.55 12.17
C ALA A 215 10.17 4.60 10.67
N THR A 216 10.06 3.45 9.98
CA THR A 216 10.37 3.33 8.55
C THR A 216 9.43 4.16 7.67
N MET A 217 8.13 4.18 7.97
CA MET A 217 7.12 4.99 7.27
C MET A 217 7.38 6.49 7.46
N GLY A 218 7.75 6.92 8.66
CA GLY A 218 8.17 8.30 8.93
C GLY A 218 9.39 8.71 8.11
N GLU A 219 10.36 7.81 7.98
CA GLU A 219 11.57 8.01 7.18
C GLU A 219 11.28 8.02 5.67
N ILE A 220 10.43 7.12 5.18
CA ILE A 220 9.93 7.14 3.79
C ILE A 220 9.30 8.49 3.48
N ALA A 221 8.38 8.98 4.31
CA ALA A 221 7.70 10.25 4.10
C ALA A 221 8.69 11.43 4.08
N ASN A 222 9.68 11.42 4.98
CA ASN A 222 10.76 12.40 5.03
C ASN A 222 11.64 12.36 3.76
N GLN A 223 12.12 11.20 3.32
CA GLN A 223 12.94 11.07 2.11
C GLN A 223 12.18 11.47 0.85
N ILE A 224 10.89 11.13 0.74
CA ILE A 224 10.04 11.55 -0.38
C ILE A 224 9.90 13.08 -0.42
N SER A 225 9.75 13.74 0.73
CA SER A 225 9.68 15.21 0.81
C SER A 225 10.94 15.92 0.31
N GLN A 226 12.08 15.21 0.32
CA GLN A 226 13.38 15.72 -0.09
C GLN A 226 13.76 15.34 -1.53
N LEU A 227 12.86 14.68 -2.27
CA LEU A 227 13.12 14.29 -3.65
C LEU A 227 13.35 15.51 -4.56
N PRO A 228 14.30 15.44 -5.52
CA PRO A 228 14.62 16.56 -6.41
C PRO A 228 13.45 17.09 -7.23
N GLN A 229 12.47 16.24 -7.54
CA GLN A 229 11.26 16.57 -8.29
C GLN A 229 10.35 17.55 -7.54
N LYS A 230 10.49 17.65 -6.19
CA LYS A 230 9.70 18.51 -5.30
C LYS A 230 8.19 18.51 -5.61
N PRO A 231 7.54 17.33 -5.62
CA PRO A 231 6.11 17.28 -5.90
C PRO A 231 5.31 17.97 -4.79
N SER A 232 4.09 18.40 -5.13
CA SER A 232 3.05 18.76 -4.16
C SER A 232 2.52 17.47 -3.52
N ILE A 233 3.04 17.14 -2.34
CA ILE A 233 2.75 15.90 -1.62
C ILE A 233 1.60 16.08 -0.64
N ARG A 234 0.71 15.10 -0.57
CA ARG A 234 -0.24 14.92 0.54
C ARG A 234 -0.12 13.51 1.09
N TYR A 235 -0.15 13.39 2.41
CA TYR A 235 -0.03 12.13 3.13
C TYR A 235 -1.36 11.78 3.81
N GLY A 236 -1.83 10.55 3.64
CA GLY A 236 -2.96 9.98 4.37
C GLY A 236 -2.54 8.72 5.13
N LEU A 237 -3.32 8.37 6.16
CA LEU A 237 -3.10 7.16 6.95
C LEU A 237 -4.46 6.48 7.20
N VAL A 238 -4.53 5.18 7.00
CA VAL A 238 -5.66 4.35 7.37
C VAL A 238 -5.12 3.20 8.19
N ALA A 239 -5.52 3.13 9.45
CA ALA A 239 -5.24 2.00 10.33
C ALA A 239 -6.47 1.08 10.36
N TYR A 240 -6.28 -0.22 10.30
CA TYR A 240 -7.35 -1.19 10.46
C TYR A 240 -7.01 -2.26 11.50
N GLY A 241 -8.04 -2.72 12.20
CA GLY A 241 -8.05 -3.88 13.09
C GLY A 241 -9.01 -4.93 12.57
N ASP A 242 -9.68 -5.68 13.43
CA ASP A 242 -10.74 -6.61 13.03
C ASP A 242 -12.04 -6.49 13.86
N ARG A 243 -13.05 -7.29 13.51
CA ARG A 243 -14.35 -7.26 14.18
C ARG A 243 -14.20 -7.76 15.62
N GLY A 244 -14.65 -6.93 16.56
CA GLY A 244 -14.54 -7.25 17.99
C GLY A 244 -13.38 -6.54 18.68
N ASP A 245 -12.47 -5.94 17.92
CA ASP A 245 -11.50 -4.98 18.43
C ASP A 245 -12.16 -3.65 18.82
N GLU A 246 -11.36 -2.75 19.42
CA GLU A 246 -11.78 -1.39 19.77
C GLU A 246 -12.30 -0.62 18.54
N PHE A 247 -11.73 -0.87 17.36
CA PHE A 247 -12.20 -0.34 16.08
C PHE A 247 -11.81 -1.27 14.92
N VAL A 248 -12.60 -1.23 13.84
CA VAL A 248 -12.26 -1.94 12.58
C VAL A 248 -11.43 -1.04 11.68
N VAL A 249 -11.80 0.24 11.52
CA VAL A 249 -11.05 1.19 10.68
C VAL A 249 -10.95 2.56 11.36
N LYS A 250 -9.76 3.17 11.29
CA LYS A 250 -9.50 4.55 11.69
C LYS A 250 -8.73 5.27 10.59
N GLY A 251 -9.42 6.18 9.90
CA GLY A 251 -8.84 7.01 8.84
C GLY A 251 -8.38 8.38 9.33
N TYR A 252 -7.25 8.82 8.79
CA TYR A 252 -6.69 10.16 8.92
C TYR A 252 -6.55 10.73 7.52
N ASP A 253 -7.41 11.72 7.18
CA ASP A 253 -7.46 12.29 5.84
C ASP A 253 -6.16 13.02 5.45
N PHE A 254 -6.04 13.36 4.17
CA PHE A 254 -4.85 13.96 3.59
C PHE A 254 -4.37 15.25 4.28
N THR A 255 -3.08 15.32 4.55
CA THR A 255 -2.37 16.54 5.00
C THR A 255 -1.13 16.80 4.15
N SER A 256 -0.82 18.06 3.87
CA SER A 256 0.46 18.47 3.26
C SER A 256 1.58 18.65 4.29
N GLU A 257 1.26 18.63 5.58
CA GLU A 257 2.21 18.88 6.66
C GLU A 257 2.84 17.57 7.15
N LEU A 258 4.11 17.33 6.80
CA LEU A 258 4.86 16.14 7.20
C LEU A 258 4.82 15.92 8.73
N ALA A 259 4.92 16.99 9.52
CA ALA A 259 4.85 16.91 10.98
C ALA A 259 3.48 16.42 11.49
N THR A 260 2.39 16.82 10.83
CA THR A 260 1.04 16.33 11.18
C THR A 260 0.91 14.85 10.84
N PHE A 261 1.39 14.44 9.66
CA PHE A 261 1.42 13.03 9.28
C PHE A 261 2.24 12.18 10.26
N GLN A 262 3.45 12.62 10.62
CA GLN A 262 4.29 11.95 11.61
C GLN A 262 3.61 11.85 12.99
N SER A 263 2.88 12.89 13.41
CA SER A 263 2.09 12.84 14.64
C SER A 263 0.97 11.81 14.57
N ASN A 264 0.26 11.71 13.44
CA ASN A 264 -0.78 10.70 13.25
C ASN A 264 -0.20 9.28 13.27
N LEU A 265 0.94 9.09 12.63
CA LEU A 265 1.66 7.81 12.58
C LEU A 265 2.14 7.36 13.97
N ASN A 266 2.75 8.26 14.74
CA ASN A 266 3.22 7.99 16.10
C ASN A 266 2.07 7.79 17.10
N GLY A 267 0.89 8.37 16.82
CA GLY A 267 -0.33 8.22 17.61
C GLY A 267 -1.27 7.13 17.10
N MET A 268 -0.81 6.30 16.17
CA MET A 268 -1.60 5.20 15.62
C MET A 268 -1.88 4.18 16.73
N PRO A 269 -3.15 3.81 16.96
CA PRO A 269 -3.49 2.83 17.99
C PRO A 269 -3.00 1.44 17.59
N THR A 270 -2.82 0.58 18.58
CA THR A 270 -2.67 -0.87 18.42
C THR A 270 -3.93 -1.51 18.97
N VAL A 271 -4.46 -2.53 18.31
CA VAL A 271 -5.62 -3.28 18.80
C VAL A 271 -5.23 -4.69 19.22
N GLY A 272 -6.23 -5.47 19.63
CA GLY A 272 -6.05 -6.88 19.90
C GLY A 272 -5.79 -7.67 18.62
N GLY A 273 -6.02 -8.97 18.70
CA GLY A 273 -5.83 -9.91 17.60
C GLY A 273 -5.66 -11.31 18.18
N GLY A 274 -5.22 -12.24 17.34
CA GLY A 274 -4.94 -13.62 17.75
C GLY A 274 -5.57 -14.67 16.85
N ASP A 275 -6.41 -14.25 15.92
CA ASP A 275 -6.88 -15.02 14.78
C ASP A 275 -6.41 -14.38 13.46
N THR A 276 -6.37 -15.22 12.44
CA THR A 276 -6.25 -14.81 11.04
C THR A 276 -7.41 -15.49 10.30
N PRO A 277 -8.05 -14.86 9.29
CA PRO A 277 -7.73 -13.58 8.61
C PRO A 277 -8.00 -12.29 9.41
N GLU A 278 -7.79 -11.11 8.79
CA GLU A 278 -8.03 -9.76 9.38
C GLU A 278 -8.94 -8.89 8.48
N SER A 279 -9.46 -7.74 8.96
CA SER A 279 -10.39 -6.86 8.20
C SER A 279 -9.73 -5.93 7.16
N LEU A 280 -8.76 -6.43 6.39
CA LEU A 280 -8.11 -5.69 5.31
C LEU A 280 -9.12 -5.13 4.28
N ASN A 281 -10.21 -5.86 3.97
CA ASN A 281 -11.26 -5.38 3.06
C ASN A 281 -11.86 -4.06 3.53
N ALA A 282 -12.17 -3.91 4.82
CA ALA A 282 -12.74 -2.70 5.37
C ALA A 282 -11.74 -1.53 5.31
N GLY A 283 -10.46 -1.80 5.63
CA GLY A 283 -9.38 -0.82 5.52
C GLY A 283 -9.17 -0.32 4.09
N LEU A 284 -9.08 -1.23 3.12
CA LEU A 284 -8.92 -0.90 1.69
C LEU A 284 -10.15 -0.13 1.16
N HIS A 285 -11.34 -0.56 1.53
CA HIS A 285 -12.58 0.13 1.17
C HIS A 285 -12.59 1.56 1.69
N HIS A 286 -12.24 1.76 2.97
CA HIS A 286 -12.12 3.11 3.53
C HIS A 286 -11.08 3.95 2.79
N ALA A 287 -9.89 3.39 2.54
CA ALA A 287 -8.80 4.09 1.87
C ALA A 287 -9.19 4.56 0.46
N LEU A 288 -10.02 3.82 -0.27
CA LEU A 288 -10.41 4.17 -1.64
C LEU A 288 -11.65 5.06 -1.70
N HIS A 289 -12.60 4.89 -0.78
CA HIS A 289 -13.92 5.54 -0.86
C HIS A 289 -14.11 6.72 0.09
N GLN A 290 -13.39 6.77 1.22
CA GLN A 290 -13.58 7.79 2.26
C GLN A 290 -12.47 8.85 2.28
N MET A 291 -11.28 8.53 1.75
CA MET A 291 -10.15 9.46 1.66
C MET A 291 -10.32 10.48 0.55
N SER A 292 -9.90 11.73 0.79
CA SER A 292 -10.05 12.86 -0.14
C SER A 292 -8.96 12.92 -1.23
N TRP A 293 -8.84 11.87 -2.04
CA TRP A 293 -7.90 11.79 -3.17
C TRP A 293 -8.10 12.97 -4.14
N ARG A 294 -7.03 13.52 -4.71
CA ARG A 294 -7.11 14.54 -5.76
C ARG A 294 -7.71 13.93 -7.02
N ASP A 295 -8.50 14.69 -7.77
CA ASP A 295 -9.21 14.16 -8.94
C ASP A 295 -8.43 14.23 -10.26
N GLN A 296 -7.37 15.05 -10.33
CA GLN A 296 -6.65 15.34 -11.58
C GLN A 296 -5.15 15.55 -11.36
N ASP A 297 -4.38 15.23 -12.40
CA ASP A 297 -2.93 15.45 -12.56
C ASP A 297 -2.08 14.94 -11.39
N THR A 298 -2.54 13.88 -10.71
CA THR A 298 -1.93 13.36 -9.48
C THR A 298 -1.46 11.92 -9.64
N VAL A 299 -0.22 11.65 -9.24
CA VAL A 299 0.27 10.29 -8.95
C VAL A 299 -0.33 9.86 -7.62
N ARG A 300 -1.06 8.74 -7.61
CA ARG A 300 -1.75 8.22 -6.41
C ARG A 300 -1.19 6.87 -6.03
N LEU A 301 -0.61 6.78 -4.84
CA LEU A 301 0.00 5.56 -4.32
C LEU A 301 -0.63 5.19 -2.98
N LEU A 302 -1.03 3.93 -2.85
CA LEU A 302 -1.45 3.32 -1.60
C LEU A 302 -0.40 2.30 -1.21
N ILE A 303 0.28 2.52 -0.09
CA ILE A 303 1.21 1.58 0.51
C ILE A 303 0.42 0.74 1.52
N LEU A 304 0.11 -0.50 1.15
CA LEU A 304 -0.52 -1.48 2.04
C LEU A 304 0.58 -2.20 2.82
N MET A 305 0.43 -2.34 4.14
CA MET A 305 1.39 -2.99 5.01
C MET A 305 0.67 -3.82 6.07
N ALA A 306 0.86 -5.13 6.00
CA ALA A 306 0.08 -6.08 6.79
C ALA A 306 0.71 -7.50 6.74
N ASP A 307 0.38 -8.34 7.72
CA ASP A 307 0.89 -9.71 7.89
C ASP A 307 -0.18 -10.81 7.72
N ALA A 308 -1.43 -10.46 7.40
CA ALA A 308 -2.53 -11.41 7.28
C ALA A 308 -3.36 -11.25 5.99
N PRO A 309 -4.01 -12.33 5.49
CA PRO A 309 -5.02 -12.23 4.44
C PRO A 309 -6.26 -11.46 4.93
N PRO A 310 -7.08 -10.89 4.01
CA PRO A 310 -8.41 -10.38 4.35
C PRO A 310 -9.38 -11.52 4.69
N HIS A 311 -10.36 -11.25 5.54
CA HIS A 311 -11.57 -12.08 5.62
C HIS A 311 -12.27 -12.19 4.25
N LEU A 312 -12.63 -13.41 3.85
CA LEU A 312 -13.40 -13.67 2.62
C LEU A 312 -14.79 -14.29 2.92
N ASP A 313 -15.11 -14.44 4.20
CA ASP A 313 -16.31 -15.10 4.73
C ASP A 313 -17.32 -14.12 5.33
N TYR A 314 -16.99 -12.82 5.41
CA TYR A 314 -17.88 -11.75 5.84
C TYR A 314 -18.95 -11.44 4.79
N THR A 315 -19.99 -12.28 4.75
CA THR A 315 -21.10 -12.19 3.78
C THR A 315 -21.99 -10.94 3.91
N ASP A 316 -21.87 -10.20 5.01
CA ASP A 316 -22.59 -8.97 5.28
C ASP A 316 -21.85 -7.71 4.77
N GLU A 317 -20.60 -7.83 4.33
CA GLU A 317 -19.86 -6.75 3.68
C GLU A 317 -20.23 -6.64 2.20
N PRO A 318 -20.66 -5.45 1.72
CA PRO A 318 -21.00 -5.25 0.32
C PRO A 318 -19.76 -4.96 -0.55
N PHE A 319 -18.56 -5.15 -0.02
CA PHE A 319 -17.27 -4.87 -0.65
C PHE A 319 -16.28 -6.00 -0.40
N SER A 320 -15.24 -6.07 -1.23
CA SER A 320 -14.16 -7.06 -1.16
C SER A 320 -12.95 -6.53 -1.91
N TYR A 321 -11.75 -7.02 -1.58
CA TYR A 321 -10.50 -6.53 -2.18
C TYR A 321 -10.52 -6.60 -3.71
N ASP A 322 -11.13 -7.65 -4.29
CA ASP A 322 -11.14 -7.87 -5.74
C ASP A 322 -12.06 -6.88 -6.47
N GLN A 323 -13.09 -6.35 -5.78
CA GLN A 323 -13.94 -5.28 -6.30
C GLN A 323 -13.25 -3.92 -6.12
N ASP A 324 -12.64 -3.71 -4.96
CA ASP A 324 -11.98 -2.45 -4.62
C ASP A 324 -10.69 -2.22 -5.42
N MET A 325 -10.01 -3.26 -5.91
CA MET A 325 -8.91 -3.05 -6.85
C MET A 325 -9.37 -2.52 -8.22
N LEU A 326 -10.62 -2.81 -8.65
CA LEU A 326 -11.21 -2.15 -9.82
C LEU A 326 -11.43 -0.66 -9.55
N VAL A 327 -11.86 -0.31 -8.35
CA VAL A 327 -12.02 1.08 -7.91
C VAL A 327 -10.65 1.78 -7.85
N ALA A 328 -9.63 1.12 -7.33
CA ALA A 328 -8.26 1.64 -7.32
C ALA A 328 -7.77 1.93 -8.75
N ALA A 329 -7.96 1.00 -9.69
CA ALA A 329 -7.64 1.23 -11.10
C ALA A 329 -8.41 2.43 -11.68
N ALA A 330 -9.72 2.52 -11.44
CA ALA A 330 -10.58 3.63 -11.89
C ALA A 330 -10.13 4.99 -11.34
N LYS A 331 -9.62 5.02 -10.11
CA LYS A 331 -9.05 6.21 -9.47
C LYS A 331 -7.58 6.46 -9.85
N GLY A 332 -6.92 5.54 -10.54
CA GLY A 332 -5.49 5.61 -10.84
C GLY A 332 -4.60 5.44 -9.61
N VAL A 333 -5.10 4.76 -8.57
CA VAL A 333 -4.35 4.43 -7.35
C VAL A 333 -3.57 3.15 -7.60
N LYS A 334 -2.23 3.23 -7.54
CA LYS A 334 -1.36 2.05 -7.54
C LYS A 334 -1.18 1.53 -6.12
N ILE A 335 -1.37 0.24 -5.93
CA ILE A 335 -1.19 -0.42 -4.63
C ILE A 335 0.22 -1.02 -4.58
N ILE A 336 1.05 -0.53 -3.67
CA ILE A 336 2.30 -1.16 -3.30
C ILE A 336 2.02 -2.00 -2.06
N ALA A 337 1.89 -3.32 -2.25
CA ALA A 337 1.52 -4.23 -1.18
C ALA A 337 2.77 -4.78 -0.51
N ILE A 338 2.94 -4.50 0.78
CA ILE A 338 4.04 -4.95 1.62
C ILE A 338 3.53 -6.09 2.50
N GLY A 339 4.00 -7.31 2.23
CA GLY A 339 3.83 -8.45 3.13
C GLY A 339 4.82 -8.39 4.28
N ALA A 340 4.31 -8.24 5.49
CA ALA A 340 5.08 -8.29 6.73
C ALA A 340 5.27 -9.73 7.22
N SER A 341 5.91 -9.91 8.38
CA SER A 341 6.22 -11.26 8.86
C SER A 341 4.99 -12.11 9.13
N GLY A 342 4.94 -13.31 8.58
CA GLY A 342 3.84 -14.26 8.84
C GLY A 342 2.74 -14.25 7.78
N LEU A 343 2.83 -13.38 6.75
CA LEU A 343 1.89 -13.39 5.64
C LEU A 343 1.90 -14.74 4.92
N ASP A 344 0.77 -15.44 4.99
CA ASP A 344 0.61 -16.76 4.41
C ASP A 344 0.47 -16.74 2.87
N GLY A 345 0.37 -17.92 2.26
CA GLY A 345 0.23 -18.03 0.81
C GLY A 345 -1.06 -17.40 0.26
N GLN A 346 -2.16 -17.37 1.02
CA GLN A 346 -3.40 -16.73 0.59
C GLN A 346 -3.23 -15.21 0.60
N GLY A 347 -2.65 -14.66 1.66
CA GLY A 347 -2.28 -13.25 1.77
C GLY A 347 -1.33 -12.83 0.66
N GLU A 348 -0.26 -13.58 0.42
CA GLU A 348 0.67 -13.33 -0.69
C GLU A 348 -0.06 -13.27 -2.04
N TYR A 349 -0.93 -14.25 -2.31
CA TYR A 349 -1.69 -14.30 -3.57
C TYR A 349 -2.57 -13.07 -3.77
N ILE A 350 -3.28 -12.65 -2.71
CA ILE A 350 -4.17 -11.49 -2.71
C ILE A 350 -3.36 -10.20 -2.89
N TYR A 351 -2.24 -10.05 -2.19
CA TYR A 351 -1.44 -8.83 -2.20
C TYR A 351 -0.76 -8.64 -3.56
N ARG A 352 -0.26 -9.74 -4.14
CA ARG A 352 0.25 -9.75 -5.51
C ARG A 352 -0.84 -9.45 -6.53
N GLN A 353 -2.07 -9.92 -6.33
CA GLN A 353 -3.21 -9.58 -7.18
C GLN A 353 -3.54 -8.07 -7.12
N LEU A 354 -3.63 -7.49 -5.91
CA LEU A 354 -3.85 -6.05 -5.71
C LEU A 354 -2.75 -5.21 -6.40
N ALA A 355 -1.50 -5.56 -6.16
CA ALA A 355 -0.35 -4.88 -6.74
C ALA A 355 -0.33 -5.00 -8.26
N GLN A 356 -0.47 -6.21 -8.80
CA GLN A 356 -0.42 -6.46 -10.24
C GLN A 356 -1.55 -5.72 -10.96
N PHE A 357 -2.79 -5.87 -10.50
CA PHE A 357 -3.96 -5.32 -11.19
C PHE A 357 -3.94 -3.79 -11.26
N THR A 358 -3.39 -3.14 -10.22
CA THR A 358 -3.29 -1.67 -10.15
C THR A 358 -2.00 -1.12 -10.75
N GLY A 359 -1.10 -1.96 -11.28
CA GLY A 359 0.18 -1.52 -11.84
C GLY A 359 1.26 -1.20 -10.79
N GLY A 360 1.04 -1.59 -9.54
CA GLY A 360 1.98 -1.49 -8.42
C GLY A 360 2.96 -2.67 -8.35
N LYS A 361 3.49 -2.91 -7.13
CA LYS A 361 4.53 -3.92 -6.87
C LYS A 361 4.25 -4.64 -5.55
N PHE A 362 4.68 -5.89 -5.47
CA PHE A 362 4.69 -6.65 -4.22
C PHE A 362 6.07 -6.53 -3.58
N VAL A 363 6.08 -6.08 -2.34
CA VAL A 363 7.24 -5.94 -1.48
C VAL A 363 7.04 -6.90 -0.33
N PHE A 364 8.11 -7.52 0.15
CA PHE A 364 8.04 -8.44 1.27
C PHE A 364 9.26 -8.26 2.16
N LEU A 365 9.05 -8.40 3.45
CA LEU A 365 10.14 -8.29 4.41
C LEU A 365 11.05 -9.51 4.33
N THR A 366 12.34 -9.29 4.54
CA THR A 366 13.36 -10.33 4.48
C THR A 366 14.13 -10.40 5.79
N TYR A 367 14.48 -11.62 6.18
CA TYR A 367 15.06 -11.91 7.49
C TYR A 367 16.33 -12.75 7.36
N ALA A 368 17.09 -12.84 8.46
CA ALA A 368 18.26 -13.72 8.52
C ALA A 368 17.84 -15.19 8.41
N GLU A 369 16.75 -15.56 9.07
CA GLU A 369 16.02 -16.81 8.87
C GLU A 369 14.58 -16.53 8.44
N PRO A 370 14.12 -17.11 7.32
CA PRO A 370 12.91 -16.65 6.62
C PRO A 370 11.63 -16.80 7.45
N SER A 371 11.53 -17.85 8.27
CA SER A 371 10.35 -18.12 9.13
C SER A 371 10.45 -17.50 10.52
N ASN A 372 11.46 -16.67 10.80
CA ASN A 372 11.69 -16.09 12.11
C ASN A 372 12.00 -14.59 12.00
N SER A 373 10.97 -13.75 12.17
CA SER A 373 11.11 -12.30 12.11
C SER A 373 11.97 -11.71 13.25
N ALA A 374 12.12 -12.45 14.36
CA ALA A 374 13.02 -12.10 15.46
C ALA A 374 14.50 -12.40 15.14
N SER A 375 14.80 -13.11 14.05
CA SER A 375 16.18 -13.36 13.60
C SER A 375 16.90 -12.09 13.12
N GLY A 376 16.15 -11.02 12.89
CA GLY A 376 16.66 -9.73 12.43
C GLY A 376 16.78 -9.65 10.91
N PRO A 377 17.30 -8.51 10.40
CA PRO A 377 17.38 -8.24 8.97
C PRO A 377 18.26 -9.25 8.24
N GLY A 378 17.84 -9.63 7.04
CA GLY A 378 18.60 -10.55 6.19
C GLY A 378 18.04 -10.61 4.79
N THR A 379 18.36 -11.69 4.08
CA THR A 379 18.06 -11.81 2.64
C THR A 379 17.12 -12.95 2.29
N GLN A 380 16.55 -13.63 3.29
CA GLN A 380 15.71 -14.81 3.10
C GLN A 380 14.23 -14.44 3.26
N THR A 381 13.37 -15.19 2.59
CA THR A 381 11.91 -15.10 2.68
C THR A 381 11.27 -16.46 2.43
N ASP A 382 10.06 -16.68 2.98
CA ASP A 382 9.25 -17.88 2.73
C ASP A 382 8.20 -17.69 1.61
N HIS A 383 8.11 -16.48 1.03
CA HIS A 383 7.23 -16.20 -0.11
C HIS A 383 7.66 -16.97 -1.38
N ASP A 384 6.71 -17.34 -2.25
CA ASP A 384 7.03 -17.95 -3.57
C ASP A 384 7.47 -16.87 -4.58
N VAL A 385 8.67 -16.37 -4.32
CA VAL A 385 9.35 -15.33 -5.09
C VAL A 385 10.77 -15.78 -5.40
N THR A 386 11.23 -15.49 -6.62
CA THR A 386 12.57 -15.83 -7.07
C THR A 386 13.22 -14.64 -7.76
N ASN A 387 14.55 -14.65 -7.89
CA ASN A 387 15.32 -13.62 -8.61
C ASN A 387 15.10 -12.17 -8.13
N TYR A 388 14.91 -11.98 -6.82
CA TYR A 388 14.79 -10.65 -6.21
C TYR A 388 16.12 -10.16 -5.63
N GLY A 389 16.27 -8.83 -5.57
CA GLY A 389 17.32 -8.17 -4.79
C GLY A 389 16.79 -7.76 -3.42
N VAL A 390 17.71 -7.52 -2.48
CA VAL A 390 17.37 -7.06 -1.12
C VAL A 390 17.99 -5.70 -0.87
N ASP A 391 17.20 -4.80 -0.29
CA ASP A 391 17.62 -3.47 0.17
C ASP A 391 16.84 -3.14 1.46
N THR A 392 17.02 -1.94 2.01
CA THR A 392 16.16 -1.48 3.10
C THR A 392 14.78 -1.09 2.57
N LEU A 393 13.73 -1.33 3.37
CA LEU A 393 12.35 -1.08 2.98
C LEU A 393 12.14 0.38 2.55
N ASP A 394 12.70 1.33 3.30
CA ASP A 394 12.62 2.76 2.98
C ASP A 394 13.18 3.06 1.59
N ARG A 395 14.35 2.51 1.25
CA ARG A 395 14.98 2.71 -0.06
C ARG A 395 14.17 2.12 -1.19
N LEU A 396 13.56 0.95 -1.00
CA LEU A 396 12.71 0.34 -2.02
C LEU A 396 11.49 1.20 -2.30
N ILE A 397 10.78 1.64 -1.26
CA ILE A 397 9.58 2.45 -1.42
C ILE A 397 9.91 3.83 -2.00
N VAL A 398 10.97 4.49 -1.51
CA VAL A 398 11.42 5.78 -2.06
C VAL A 398 11.84 5.65 -3.52
N ARG A 399 12.46 4.52 -3.92
CA ARG A 399 12.79 4.24 -5.32
C ARG A 399 11.53 4.10 -6.17
N VAL A 400 10.53 3.35 -5.72
CA VAL A 400 9.24 3.21 -6.44
C VAL A 400 8.60 4.58 -6.65
N VAL A 401 8.52 5.41 -5.61
CA VAL A 401 7.94 6.76 -5.69
C VAL A 401 8.74 7.63 -6.65
N ARG A 402 10.07 7.58 -6.58
CA ARG A 402 10.95 8.32 -7.49
C ARG A 402 10.74 7.91 -8.95
N ASP A 403 10.68 6.61 -9.23
CA ASP A 403 10.50 6.09 -10.58
C ASP A 403 9.16 6.55 -11.18
N GLU A 404 8.07 6.58 -10.39
CA GLU A 404 6.78 7.12 -10.81
C GLU A 404 6.86 8.62 -11.13
N LEU A 405 7.56 9.41 -10.31
CA LEU A 405 7.71 10.85 -10.54
C LEU A 405 8.63 11.16 -11.72
N ASP A 406 9.71 10.39 -11.91
CA ASP A 406 10.65 10.56 -13.02
C ASP A 406 10.05 10.20 -14.38
N ALA A 407 9.05 9.32 -14.39
CA ALA A 407 8.31 8.94 -15.58
C ALA A 407 7.35 10.04 -16.08
N LEU A 408 7.00 11.02 -15.24
CA LEU A 408 6.10 12.10 -15.65
C LEU A 408 6.73 12.93 -16.78
N PRO A 409 5.92 13.35 -17.79
CA PRO A 409 6.41 14.21 -18.85
C PRO A 409 6.88 15.56 -18.29
N LYS A 410 8.08 15.99 -18.70
CA LYS A 410 8.68 17.25 -18.23
C LYS A 410 8.32 18.39 -19.18
N THR A 411 7.91 19.53 -18.64
CA THR A 411 7.94 20.80 -19.37
C THR A 411 9.39 21.14 -19.70
N GLN A 412 9.70 21.32 -20.99
CA GLN A 412 11.03 21.68 -21.47
C GLN A 412 11.46 23.07 -21.01
#